data_AF-A0AAV6A688-F1
#
_entry.id   AF-A0AAV6A688-F1
#
_cell.length_a   1.000
_cell.length_b   1.000
_cell.length_c   1.000
_cell.angle_alpha   90.00
_cell.angle_beta   90.00
_cell.angle_gamma   90.00
#
_symmetry.space_group_name_H-M   'P 1'
#
loop_
_entity.id
_entity.type
_entity.pdbx_description
1 polymer ?
#
loop_
_entity_poly.entity_id
_entity_poly.type
_entity_poly.pdbx_seq_one_letter_code
_entity_poly.pdbx_strand_id
1 'polypeptide(L)'
;ALDLVASGTFNFDLREDGSGRPCITEINAGRFPAGSGIFNLTGKHNLALLYLRLGMGEPVGIRAEHDSTDECYQLRDLDALPAVFRPDELFERFEDARSE
;
A
#
# COMPACT_ATOMS: atom_id res chain seq x y z
N ALA A 1 21.02 15.46 -11.81
CA ALA A 1 20.41 15.31 -13.16
C ALA A 1 19.08 14.60 -12.99
N LEU A 2 18.04 14.96 -13.76
CA LEU A 2 16.74 14.28 -13.76
C LEU A 2 16.77 13.17 -14.80
N ASP A 3 16.35 11.96 -14.43
CA ASP A 3 16.15 10.87 -15.37
C ASP A 3 14.76 10.99 -16.02
N LEU A 4 14.73 11.22 -17.32
CA LEU A 4 13.49 11.39 -18.09
C LEU A 4 12.77 10.05 -18.35
N VAL A 5 13.43 8.93 -18.08
CA VAL A 5 12.88 7.57 -18.29
C VAL A 5 12.81 6.77 -16.99
N ALA A 6 12.70 7.47 -15.85
CA ALA A 6 12.53 6.84 -14.55
C ALA A 6 11.34 5.86 -14.57
N SER A 7 11.58 4.62 -14.15
CA SER A 7 10.61 3.54 -14.18
C SER A 7 10.72 2.66 -12.92
N GLY A 8 9.75 1.77 -12.73
CA GLY A 8 9.67 0.90 -11.56
C GLY A 8 8.62 1.37 -10.56
N THR A 9 8.85 1.11 -9.27
CA THR A 9 7.94 1.48 -8.20
C THR A 9 8.19 2.89 -7.71
N PHE A 10 7.11 3.63 -7.45
CA PHE A 10 7.16 4.94 -6.81
C PHE A 10 6.14 4.94 -5.68
N ASN A 11 6.56 5.36 -4.49
CA ASN A 11 5.65 5.62 -3.38
C ASN A 11 5.95 6.99 -2.78
N PHE A 12 4.92 7.57 -2.16
CA PHE A 12 4.94 8.93 -1.65
C PHE A 12 4.37 8.90 -0.24
N ASP A 13 5.04 9.60 0.67
CA ASP A 13 4.52 9.84 2.01
C ASP A 13 3.91 11.25 2.04
N LEU A 14 2.70 11.34 2.60
CA LEU A 14 1.98 12.59 2.75
C LEU A 14 1.62 12.82 4.21
N ARG A 15 1.60 14.08 4.62
CA ARG A 15 1.00 14.54 5.87
C ARG A 15 0.00 15.63 5.60
N GLU A 16 -1.02 15.73 6.42
CA GLU A 16 -1.98 16.82 6.35
C GLU A 16 -1.48 18.00 7.19
N ASP A 17 -1.53 19.23 6.65
CA ASP A 17 -1.23 20.43 7.42
C ASP A 17 -2.43 20.87 8.29
N GLY A 18 -2.25 21.89 9.14
CA GLY A 18 -3.32 22.39 10.02
C GLY A 18 -4.53 23.00 9.30
N SER A 19 -4.49 23.11 7.97
CA SER A 19 -5.61 23.57 7.12
C SER A 19 -6.24 22.44 6.31
N GLY A 20 -5.87 21.18 6.55
CA GLY A 20 -6.41 20.04 5.83
C GLY A 20 -5.74 19.74 4.49
N ARG A 21 -4.59 20.36 4.17
CA ARG A 21 -3.94 20.18 2.87
C ARG A 21 -2.91 19.05 2.90
N PRO A 22 -2.97 18.08 1.96
CA PRO A 22 -1.95 17.05 1.87
C PRO A 22 -0.63 17.66 1.38
N CYS A 23 0.44 17.40 2.13
CA CYS A 23 1.79 17.86 1.89
C CYS A 23 2.70 16.64 1.72
N ILE A 24 3.40 16.56 0.59
CA ILE A 24 4.38 15.49 0.34
C ILE A 24 5.57 15.68 1.28
N THR A 25 5.91 14.64 2.03
CA THR A 25 7.09 14.62 2.91
C THR A 25 8.23 13.78 2.36
N GLU A 26 7.93 12.74 1.58
CA GLU A 26 8.93 11.88 0.97
C GLU A 26 8.50 11.39 -0.42
N ILE A 27 9.49 11.24 -1.31
CA ILE A 27 9.35 10.59 -2.62
C ILE A 27 10.33 9.41 -2.65
N ASN A 28 9.78 8.20 -2.66
CA ASN A 28 10.54 6.96 -2.62
C ASN A 28 10.48 6.29 -4.01
N ALA A 29 11.49 6.53 -4.84
CA ALA A 29 11.65 5.88 -6.14
C ALA A 29 12.41 4.54 -6.01
N GLY A 30 11.94 3.51 -6.70
CA GLY A 30 12.55 2.17 -6.73
C GLY A 30 12.35 1.34 -5.46
N ARG A 31 11.48 1.78 -4.54
CA ARG A 31 11.21 1.09 -3.27
C ARG A 31 9.72 0.79 -3.13
N PHE A 32 9.39 -0.39 -2.63
CA PHE A 32 8.03 -0.71 -2.18
C PHE A 32 7.79 -0.08 -0.80
N PRO A 33 6.60 0.49 -0.53
CA PRO A 33 6.28 0.96 0.80
C PRO A 33 6.24 -0.23 1.77
N ALA A 34 6.66 -0.03 3.02
CA ALA A 34 6.64 -1.08 4.04
C ALA A 34 5.24 -1.67 4.27
N GLY A 35 4.19 -0.87 4.03
CA GLY A 35 2.78 -1.29 4.08
C GLY A 35 2.25 -1.94 2.79
N SER A 36 3.09 -2.21 1.79
CA SER A 36 2.64 -2.71 0.47
C SER A 36 1.82 -3.99 0.49
N GLY A 37 1.92 -4.77 1.57
CA GLY A 37 1.09 -5.96 1.77
C GLY A 37 -0.41 -5.65 1.71
N ILE A 38 -0.85 -4.47 2.16
CA ILE A 38 -2.27 -4.11 2.10
C ILE A 38 -2.73 -4.03 0.63
N PHE A 39 -1.99 -3.32 -0.22
CA PHE A 39 -2.29 -3.21 -1.65
C PHE A 39 -2.26 -4.57 -2.36
N ASN A 40 -1.31 -5.43 -2.00
CA ASN A 40 -1.20 -6.77 -2.58
C ASN A 40 -2.36 -7.71 -2.24
N LEU A 41 -3.04 -7.46 -1.10
CA LEU A 41 -4.10 -8.32 -0.57
C LEU A 41 -5.50 -7.77 -0.85
N THR A 42 -5.63 -6.45 -1.03
CA THR A 42 -6.94 -5.79 -1.17
C THR A 42 -7.16 -5.11 -2.51
N GLY A 43 -6.07 -4.77 -3.22
CA GLY A 43 -6.14 -4.19 -4.55
C GLY A 43 -6.67 -5.20 -5.57
N LYS A 44 -7.28 -4.69 -6.63
CA LYS A 44 -7.63 -5.49 -7.82
C LYS A 44 -6.38 -6.10 -8.45
N HIS A 45 -5.24 -5.41 -8.32
CA HIS A 45 -3.96 -5.89 -8.80
C HIS A 45 -2.94 -6.06 -7.68
N ASN A 46 -2.21 -7.16 -7.72
CA ASN A 46 -1.10 -7.39 -6.80
C ASN A 46 0.15 -6.62 -7.27
N LEU A 47 0.55 -5.59 -6.54
CA LEU A 47 1.65 -4.69 -6.88
C LEU A 47 2.99 -5.43 -7.08
N ALA A 48 3.31 -6.40 -6.22
CA ALA A 48 4.53 -7.18 -6.33
C ALA A 48 4.53 -8.06 -7.60
N LEU A 49 3.40 -8.71 -7.90
CA LEU A 49 3.25 -9.52 -9.11
C LEU A 49 3.36 -8.67 -10.38
N LEU A 50 2.71 -7.50 -10.41
CA LEU A 50 2.81 -6.58 -11.54
C LEU A 50 4.24 -6.13 -11.79
N TYR A 51 4.96 -5.78 -10.73
CA TYR A 51 6.36 -5.39 -10.83
C TYR A 51 7.22 -6.51 -11.45
N LEU A 52 7.03 -7.76 -11.02
CA LEU A 52 7.74 -8.91 -11.59
C LEU A 52 7.40 -9.12 -13.06
N ARG A 53 6.11 -9.08 -13.42
CA ARG A 53 5.66 -9.21 -14.82
C ARG A 53 6.29 -8.15 -15.72
N LEU A 54 6.26 -6.89 -15.29
CA LEU A 54 6.91 -5.79 -16.00
C LEU A 54 8.41 -6.02 -16.15
N GLY A 55 9.09 -6.47 -15.09
CA GLY A 55 10.52 -6.81 -15.12
C GLY A 55 10.86 -7.97 -16.06
N MET A 56 9.92 -8.89 -16.29
CA MET A 56 10.04 -9.99 -17.27
C MET A 56 9.65 -9.58 -18.69
N GLY A 57 9.29 -8.30 -18.92
CA GLY A 57 8.84 -7.80 -20.22
C GLY A 57 7.43 -8.23 -20.60
N GLU A 58 6.63 -8.74 -19.65
CA GLU A 58 5.24 -9.08 -19.89
C GLU A 58 4.38 -7.82 -19.96
N PRO A 59 3.46 -7.72 -20.93
CA PRO A 59 2.52 -6.61 -20.98
C PRO A 59 1.52 -6.69 -19.82
N VAL A 60 1.32 -5.57 -19.11
CA VAL A 60 0.27 -5.44 -18.09
C VAL A 60 -0.84 -4.50 -18.59
N GLY A 61 -2.09 -4.95 -18.48
CA GLY A 61 -3.26 -4.25 -19.02
C GLY A 61 -3.82 -3.15 -18.12
N ILE A 62 -2.98 -2.41 -17.40
CA ILE A 62 -3.43 -1.38 -16.44
C ILE A 62 -3.38 -0.01 -17.09
N ARG A 63 -4.50 0.71 -17.07
CA ARG A 63 -4.62 2.04 -17.69
C ARG A 63 -5.27 3.02 -16.73
N ALA A 64 -4.46 3.86 -16.10
CA ALA A 64 -4.90 4.97 -15.24
C ALA A 64 -6.00 4.58 -14.24
N GLU A 65 -5.91 3.36 -13.70
CA GLU A 65 -6.90 2.84 -12.76
C GLU A 65 -6.54 3.29 -11.34
N HIS A 66 -7.51 3.89 -10.65
CA HIS A 66 -7.42 4.11 -9.21
C HIS A 66 -7.82 2.81 -8.51
N ASP A 67 -6.82 2.04 -8.10
CA ASP A 67 -7.01 0.75 -7.42
C ASP A 67 -6.99 0.94 -5.89
N SER A 68 -8.08 1.51 -5.37
CA SER A 68 -8.32 1.62 -3.93
C SER A 68 -9.29 0.56 -3.45
N THR A 69 -9.09 0.12 -2.21
CA THR A 69 -10.04 -0.72 -1.48
C THR A 69 -10.85 0.13 -0.51
N ASP A 70 -12.01 -0.36 -0.05
CA ASP A 70 -12.70 0.30 1.06
C ASP A 70 -11.91 0.13 2.36
N GLU A 71 -12.38 0.79 3.42
CA GLU A 71 -11.70 0.79 4.72
C GLU A 71 -11.33 -0.63 5.17
N CYS A 72 -10.05 -0.82 5.47
CA CYS A 72 -9.49 -2.06 5.97
C CYS A 72 -8.26 -1.76 6.82
N TYR A 73 -7.95 -2.69 7.71
CA TYR A 73 -6.85 -2.60 8.66
C TYR A 73 -5.85 -3.71 8.36
N GLN A 74 -4.57 -3.35 8.24
CA GLN A 74 -3.50 -4.33 8.14
C GLN A 74 -2.85 -4.52 9.50
N LEU A 75 -2.86 -5.77 10.00
CA LEU A 75 -1.99 -6.18 11.09
C LEU A 75 -0.73 -6.82 10.52
N ARG A 76 0.42 -6.35 10.99
CA ARG A 76 1.72 -6.94 10.68
C ARG A 76 2.34 -7.43 11.98
N ASP A 77 2.76 -8.68 11.98
CA ASP A 77 3.59 -9.27 13.03
C ASP A 77 5.02 -9.47 12.48
N LEU A 78 5.97 -9.73 13.36
CA LEU A 78 7.36 -10.03 12.99
C LEU A 78 7.45 -11.39 12.28
N ASP A 79 6.75 -12.39 12.82
CA ASP A 79 6.88 -13.80 12.42
C ASP A 79 5.58 -14.41 11.86
N ALA A 80 4.55 -13.59 11.63
CA ALA A 80 3.29 -14.02 11.04
C ALA A 80 3.05 -13.38 9.67
N LEU A 81 2.24 -14.06 8.85
CA LEU A 81 1.74 -13.47 7.61
C LEU A 81 0.91 -12.22 7.93
N PRO A 82 1.01 -11.17 7.10
CA PRO A 82 0.18 -9.98 7.28
C PRO A 82 -1.29 -10.37 7.13
N ALA A 83 -2.10 -9.94 8.08
CA ALA A 83 -3.55 -10.11 8.04
C ALA A 83 -4.20 -8.78 7.66
N VAL A 84 -5.30 -8.86 6.91
CA VAL A 84 -6.15 -7.71 6.59
C VAL A 84 -7.55 -7.99 7.10
N PHE A 85 -8.13 -7.00 7.75
CA PHE A 85 -9.44 -7.08 8.36
C PHE A 85 -10.33 -5.96 7.85
N ARG A 86 -11.61 -6.25 7.66
CA ARG A 86 -12.64 -5.20 7.62
C ARG A 86 -12.87 -4.66 9.04
N PRO A 87 -13.43 -3.44 9.18
CA PRO A 87 -13.62 -2.83 10.50
C PRO A 87 -14.40 -3.72 11.48
N ASP A 88 -15.48 -4.36 11.01
CA ASP A 88 -16.33 -5.27 11.78
C ASP A 88 -15.57 -6.52 12.25
N GLU A 89 -14.77 -7.14 11.37
CA GLU A 89 -13.98 -8.33 11.69
C GLU A 89 -12.86 -8.06 12.72
N LEU A 90 -12.30 -6.85 12.69
CA LEU A 90 -11.21 -6.47 13.59
C LEU A 90 -11.71 -6.44 15.04
N PHE A 91 -12.82 -5.75 15.32
CA PHE A 91 -13.30 -5.58 16.68
C PHE A 91 -14.00 -6.81 17.26
N GLU A 92 -14.33 -7.81 16.44
CA GLU A 92 -14.74 -9.15 16.92
C GLU A 92 -13.54 -10.00 17.39
N ARG A 93 -12.35 -9.78 16.82
CA ARG A 93 -11.17 -10.64 17.02
C ARG A 93 -10.16 -10.09 18.02
N PHE A 94 -10.18 -8.79 18.27
CA PHE A 94 -9.25 -8.12 19.14
C PHE A 94 -9.99 -7.46 20.31
N GLU A 95 -9.55 -7.76 21.53
CA GLU A 95 -10.04 -7.12 22.76
C GLU A 95 -9.20 -5.88 23.08
N ASP A 96 -9.85 -4.79 23.53
CA ASP A 96 -9.13 -3.62 24.01
C ASP A 96 -8.50 -3.92 25.37
N ALA A 97 -7.16 -4.02 25.40
CA ALA A 97 -6.37 -4.34 26.58
C ALA A 97 -6.48 -3.31 27.73
N ARG A 98 -7.16 -2.18 27.52
CA ARG A 98 -7.45 -1.18 28.58
C ARG A 98 -8.81 -1.41 29.25
N SER A 99 -9.57 -2.39 28.77
CA SER A 99 -10.89 -2.74 29.31
C SER A 99 -10.73 -3.62 30.54
N GLU A 100 -10.22 -3.05 31.64
CA GLU A 100 -10.33 -3.59 33.00
C GLU A 100 -11.02 -2.59 33.93
#